data_AF-A0A2T5FTY6-F1
#
_entry.id   AF-A0A2T5FTY6-F1
#
_cell.length_a   1.000
_cell.length_b   1.000
_cell.length_c   1.000
_cell.angle_alpha   90.00
_cell.angle_beta   90.00
_cell.angle_gamma   90.00
#
_symmetry.space_group_name_H-M   'P 1'
#
loop_
_entity.id
_entity.type
_entity.pdbx_description
1 polymer ?
#
loop_
_entity_poly.entity_id
_entity_poly.type
_entity_poly.pdbx_seq_one_letter_code
_entity_poly.pdbx_strand_id
1 'polypeptide(L)'
;MNYRPDIFASRPTGQVKEGSAFLDQSSMAMTSATRQPIMGEAAAADMPAAIGYMILAVYGLMMAALVAFFTDGVEATMMVAISVIYTAIYFSVPSSFLRVEGRSGQMPLREFLRDGLSTWTGRIGGCEAILQILLIPAAITVALAAIGLLARLNQA
;
A
#
# COMPACT_ATOMS: atom_id res chain seq x y z
N MET A 1 49.18 57.59 -45.85
CA MET A 1 48.37 58.10 -44.72
C MET A 1 46.92 58.19 -45.17
N ASN A 2 46.13 57.13 -44.94
CA ASN A 2 44.67 57.22 -44.80
C ASN A 2 44.17 55.91 -44.18
N TYR A 3 43.53 56.04 -43.02
CA TYR A 3 43.19 54.98 -42.08
C TYR A 3 41.74 54.56 -42.33
N ARG A 4 41.46 53.26 -42.57
CA ARG A 4 40.09 52.72 -42.69
C ARG A 4 39.62 52.18 -41.33
N PRO A 5 38.56 52.72 -40.70
CA PRO A 5 38.20 52.41 -39.31
C PRO A 5 37.17 51.27 -39.13
N ASP A 6 36.90 50.44 -40.13
CA ASP A 6 35.69 49.62 -40.19
C ASP A 6 35.86 48.09 -40.06
N ILE A 7 37.05 47.58 -39.69
CA ILE A 7 37.30 46.12 -39.56
C ILE A 7 37.22 45.63 -38.09
N PHE A 8 36.45 46.30 -37.23
CA PHE A 8 36.22 45.87 -35.83
C PHE A 8 34.73 45.76 -35.45
N ALA A 9 33.83 45.59 -36.41
CA ALA A 9 32.43 45.32 -36.14
C ALA A 9 32.06 43.88 -36.52
N SER A 10 32.41 42.93 -35.65
CA SER A 10 31.66 41.70 -35.32
C SER A 10 32.60 40.60 -34.79
N ARG A 11 33.00 40.73 -33.52
CA ARG A 11 33.23 39.53 -32.70
C ARG A 11 31.90 39.15 -32.07
N PRO A 12 31.17 38.12 -32.53
CA PRO A 12 30.34 37.37 -31.62
C PRO A 12 31.29 36.60 -30.70
N THR A 13 31.43 37.15 -29.50
CA THR A 13 31.86 36.49 -28.27
C THR A 13 31.44 35.03 -28.31
N GLY A 14 32.42 34.13 -28.16
CA GLY A 14 32.11 32.75 -27.78
C GLY A 14 31.40 32.71 -26.42
N GLN A 15 30.98 31.52 -26.02
CA GLN A 15 30.34 31.20 -24.73
C GLN A 15 28.85 31.61 -24.71
N VAL A 16 27.83 30.78 -24.53
CA VAL A 16 27.67 29.45 -23.93
C VAL A 16 26.35 28.91 -24.51
N LYS A 17 26.32 27.80 -25.26
CA LYS A 17 25.04 27.18 -25.67
C LYS A 17 24.82 25.75 -25.14
N GLU A 18 25.83 25.15 -24.52
CA GLU A 18 25.69 23.80 -23.93
C GLU A 18 25.32 23.84 -22.43
N GLY A 19 25.64 24.93 -21.73
CA GLY A 19 25.29 25.08 -20.30
C GLY A 19 23.82 25.40 -20.03
N SER A 20 23.12 26.07 -20.95
CA SER A 20 21.72 26.47 -20.75
C SER A 20 20.74 25.33 -20.94
N ALA A 21 21.05 24.32 -21.76
CA ALA A 21 20.24 23.13 -21.91
C ALA A 21 20.33 22.22 -20.67
N PHE A 22 21.52 22.13 -20.06
CA PHE A 22 21.72 21.39 -18.81
C PHE A 22 21.07 22.11 -17.62
N LEU A 23 21.11 23.45 -17.56
CA LEU A 23 20.42 24.22 -16.52
C LEU A 23 18.89 24.20 -16.68
N ASP A 24 18.37 24.14 -17.90
CA ASP A 24 16.93 23.97 -18.16
C ASP A 24 16.46 22.55 -17.77
N GLN A 25 17.28 21.52 -18.03
CA GLN A 25 17.00 20.14 -17.61
C GLN A 25 17.15 19.95 -16.09
N SER A 26 18.07 20.69 -15.45
CA SER A 26 18.22 20.74 -13.99
C SER A 26 17.05 21.46 -13.32
N SER A 27 16.51 22.50 -13.97
CA SER A 27 15.33 23.25 -13.51
C SER A 27 14.04 22.46 -13.74
N MET A 28 13.91 21.73 -14.86
CA MET A 28 12.78 20.83 -15.15
C MET A 28 12.79 19.55 -14.31
N ALA A 29 13.97 19.04 -13.92
CA ALA A 29 14.07 17.94 -12.95
C ALA A 29 13.62 18.37 -11.54
N MET A 30 13.57 19.67 -11.26
CA MET A 30 13.12 20.27 -10.01
C MET A 30 11.65 20.75 -10.06
N THR A 31 10.89 20.37 -11.09
CA THR A 31 9.43 20.52 -11.15
C THR A 31 8.72 19.18 -11.12
N SER A 32 9.35 18.17 -10.50
CA SER A 32 8.57 17.13 -9.83
C SER A 32 7.83 17.84 -8.70
N ALA A 33 6.59 18.26 -8.97
CA ALA A 33 5.66 18.76 -7.98
C ALA A 33 5.56 17.70 -6.89
N THR A 34 6.43 17.82 -5.89
CA THR A 34 6.37 17.05 -4.66
C THR A 34 5.08 17.50 -4.01
N ARG A 35 3.98 16.79 -4.31
CA ARG A 35 2.72 16.96 -3.59
C ARG A 35 3.08 16.70 -2.13
N GLN A 36 3.21 17.79 -1.38
CA GLN A 36 3.43 17.72 0.06
C GLN A 36 2.36 16.76 0.60
N PRO A 37 2.72 15.68 1.31
CA PRO A 37 1.74 14.89 2.02
C PRO A 37 1.10 15.86 3.01
N ILE A 38 -0.10 16.35 2.70
CA ILE A 38 -0.85 17.17 3.62
C ILE A 38 -1.13 16.25 4.79
N MET A 39 -0.41 16.47 5.89
CA MET A 39 -0.62 15.80 7.16
C MET A 39 -2.09 16.01 7.54
N GLY A 40 -2.93 15.01 7.27
CA GLY A 40 -4.39 15.11 7.32
C GLY A 40 -5.16 14.46 6.16
N GLU A 41 -4.51 14.07 5.06
CA GLU A 41 -5.12 13.20 4.04
C GLU A 41 -5.27 11.80 4.66
N ALA A 42 -6.51 11.31 4.78
CA ALA A 42 -6.78 10.02 5.40
C ALA A 42 -6.02 8.91 4.66
N ALA A 43 -5.26 8.11 5.40
CA ALA A 43 -4.43 7.02 4.88
C ALA A 43 -5.22 6.00 4.04
N ALA A 44 -6.54 5.98 4.21
CA ALA A 44 -7.47 5.08 3.55
C ALA A 44 -8.72 5.78 2.99
N ALA A 45 -8.64 7.05 2.56
CA ALA A 45 -9.79 7.77 2.00
C ALA A 45 -10.49 7.01 0.85
N ASP A 46 -9.70 6.29 0.04
CA ASP A 46 -10.18 5.55 -1.13
C ASP A 46 -10.59 4.09 -0.82
N MET A 47 -10.53 3.65 0.45
CA MET A 47 -10.74 2.25 0.81
C MET A 47 -12.06 2.05 1.57
N PRO A 48 -13.05 1.34 0.98
CA PRO A 48 -14.31 1.05 1.66
C PRO A 48 -14.10 0.31 2.98
N ALA A 49 -14.85 0.70 4.03
CA ALA A 49 -14.85 0.00 5.32
C ALA A 49 -15.17 -1.50 5.19
N ALA A 50 -15.93 -1.88 4.16
CA ALA A 50 -16.23 -3.27 3.82
C ALA A 50 -14.96 -4.12 3.61
N ILE A 51 -13.89 -3.56 3.05
CA ILE A 51 -12.64 -4.30 2.85
C ILE A 51 -11.94 -4.57 4.18
N GLY A 52 -11.97 -3.61 5.11
CA GLY A 52 -11.50 -3.82 6.48
C GLY A 52 -12.24 -4.96 7.19
N TYR A 53 -13.56 -5.04 7.04
CA TYR A 53 -14.35 -6.16 7.56
C TYR A 53 -14.02 -7.49 6.89
N MET A 54 -13.75 -7.51 5.58
CA MET A 54 -13.34 -8.74 4.87
C MET A 54 -11.99 -9.26 5.38
N ILE A 55 -11.01 -8.37 5.56
CA ILE A 55 -9.70 -8.73 6.14
C ILE A 55 -9.90 -9.28 7.54
N LEU A 56 -10.62 -8.57 8.41
CA LEU A 56 -10.89 -9.01 9.77
C LEU A 56 -11.59 -10.37 9.81
N ALA A 57 -12.54 -10.61 8.91
CA ALA A 57 -13.24 -11.90 8.81
C ALA A 57 -12.30 -13.04 8.43
N VAL A 58 -11.39 -12.85 7.47
CA VAL A 58 -10.43 -13.90 7.07
C VAL A 58 -9.45 -14.20 8.20
N TYR A 59 -8.92 -13.18 8.88
CA TYR A 59 -8.06 -13.40 10.04
C TYR A 59 -8.81 -14.05 11.22
N GLY A 60 -10.07 -13.68 11.43
CA GLY A 60 -10.93 -14.33 12.41
C GLY A 60 -11.13 -15.82 12.10
N LEU A 61 -11.36 -16.16 10.83
CA LEU A 61 -11.47 -17.55 10.39
C LEU A 61 -10.16 -18.32 10.57
N MET A 62 -9.02 -17.68 10.30
CA MET A 62 -7.69 -18.23 10.54
C MET A 62 -7.49 -18.57 12.04
N MET A 63 -7.85 -17.65 12.93
CA MET A 63 -7.76 -17.89 14.39
C MET A 63 -8.73 -18.98 14.84
N ALA A 64 -9.94 -19.03 14.28
CA ALA A 64 -10.91 -20.08 14.56
C ALA A 64 -10.38 -21.46 14.15
N ALA A 65 -9.72 -21.57 12.98
CA ALA A 65 -9.09 -22.81 12.54
C ALA A 65 -7.97 -23.25 13.49
N LEU A 66 -7.11 -22.32 13.93
CA LEU A 66 -6.07 -22.61 14.91
C LEU A 66 -6.63 -23.15 16.23
N VAL A 67 -7.66 -22.48 16.76
CA VAL A 67 -8.32 -22.90 18.00
C VAL A 67 -9.04 -24.24 17.84
N ALA A 68 -9.69 -24.49 16.69
CA ALA A 68 -10.42 -25.75 16.49
C ALA A 68 -9.49 -26.96 16.36
N PHE A 69 -8.36 -26.81 15.65
CA PHE A 69 -7.53 -27.94 15.28
C PHE A 69 -6.27 -28.13 16.13
N PHE A 70 -5.75 -27.09 16.78
CA PHE A 70 -4.41 -27.11 17.40
C PHE A 70 -4.41 -26.92 18.93
N THR A 71 -5.48 -27.31 19.63
CA THR A 71 -5.59 -27.17 21.10
C THR A 71 -5.54 -28.48 21.87
N ASP A 72 -5.08 -29.57 21.26
CA ASP A 72 -5.09 -30.90 21.89
C ASP A 72 -3.99 -31.10 22.96
N GLY A 73 -3.10 -30.12 23.17
CA GLY A 73 -2.06 -30.16 24.19
C GLY A 73 -1.76 -28.78 24.80
N VAL A 74 -1.16 -28.77 25.99
CA VAL A 74 -0.85 -27.54 26.73
C VAL A 74 0.12 -26.65 25.94
N GLU A 75 1.19 -27.23 25.39
CA GLU A 75 2.18 -26.49 24.59
C GLU A 75 1.55 -25.89 23.32
N ALA A 76 0.75 -26.67 22.60
CA ALA A 76 0.07 -26.22 21.39
C ALA A 76 -0.95 -25.11 21.70
N THR A 77 -1.70 -25.25 22.79
CA THR A 77 -2.65 -24.25 23.26
C THR A 77 -1.95 -22.94 23.62
N MET A 78 -0.78 -22.99 24.26
CA MET A 78 0.02 -21.79 24.56
C MET A 78 0.48 -21.08 23.28
N MET A 79 0.92 -21.83 22.26
CA MET A 79 1.28 -21.24 20.97
C MET A 79 0.09 -20.58 20.26
N VAL A 80 -1.08 -21.21 20.29
CA VAL A 80 -2.32 -20.62 19.74
C VAL A 80 -2.70 -19.35 20.52
N ALA A 81 -2.63 -19.36 21.85
CA ALA A 81 -2.91 -18.20 22.68
C ALA A 81 -1.99 -17.01 22.36
N ILE A 82 -0.68 -17.26 22.24
CA ILE A 82 0.30 -16.24 21.85
C ILE A 82 -0.04 -15.68 20.46
N SER A 83 -0.40 -16.55 19.51
CA SER A 83 -0.78 -16.15 18.16
C SER A 83 -2.01 -15.23 18.14
N VAL A 84 -3.02 -15.54 18.96
CA VAL A 84 -4.22 -14.70 19.12
C VAL A 84 -3.87 -13.34 19.73
N ILE A 85 -3.03 -13.31 20.77
CA ILE A 85 -2.60 -12.05 21.40
C ILE A 85 -1.84 -11.17 20.41
N TYR A 86 -0.87 -11.73 19.67
CA TYR A 86 -0.14 -10.98 18.66
C TYR A 86 -1.05 -10.47 17.55
N THR A 87 -2.00 -11.28 17.11
CA THR A 87 -3.00 -10.87 16.12
C THR A 87 -3.80 -9.67 16.62
N ALA A 88 -4.28 -9.72 17.87
CA ALA A 88 -5.01 -8.61 18.47
C ALA A 88 -4.17 -7.32 18.56
N ILE A 89 -2.88 -7.44 18.93
CA ILE A 89 -1.95 -6.30 18.97
C ILE A 89 -1.76 -5.71 17.57
N TYR A 90 -1.55 -6.56 16.55
CA TYR A 90 -1.37 -6.11 15.18
C TYR A 90 -2.61 -5.40 14.63
N PHE A 91 -3.82 -5.84 14.99
CA PHE A 91 -5.05 -5.16 14.60
C PHE A 91 -5.34 -3.90 15.42
N SER A 92 -4.78 -3.77 16.63
CA SER A 92 -4.97 -2.60 17.49
C SER A 92 -4.41 -1.32 16.86
N VAL A 93 -3.29 -1.41 16.16
CA VAL A 93 -2.64 -0.25 15.52
C VAL A 93 -3.53 0.37 14.42
N PRO A 94 -3.89 -0.36 13.33
CA PRO A 94 -4.73 0.20 12.28
C PRO A 94 -6.12 0.59 12.80
N SER A 95 -6.69 -0.15 13.77
CA SER A 95 -7.96 0.22 14.40
C SER A 95 -7.88 1.57 15.12
N SER A 96 -6.76 1.84 15.80
CA SER A 96 -6.53 3.13 16.46
C SER A 96 -6.36 4.27 15.46
N PHE A 97 -5.62 4.04 14.37
CA PHE A 97 -5.47 5.02 13.29
C PHE A 97 -6.82 5.38 12.64
N LEU A 98 -7.62 4.37 12.27
CA LEU A 98 -8.96 4.56 11.69
C LEU A 98 -9.94 5.28 12.63
N ARG A 99 -9.72 5.18 13.95
CA ARG A 99 -10.55 5.87 14.95
C ARG A 99 -10.17 7.34 15.11
N VAL A 100 -8.91 7.70 14.83
CA VAL A 100 -8.39 9.08 14.92
C VAL A 100 -8.62 9.84 13.60
N GLU A 101 -8.54 9.15 12.46
CA GLU A 101 -8.96 9.70 11.19
C GLU A 101 -10.49 9.89 11.20
N GLY A 102 -10.93 11.14 11.42
CA GLY A 102 -12.34 11.50 11.30
C GLY A 102 -12.88 11.03 9.95
N ARG A 103 -14.12 10.49 9.94
CA ARG A 103 -14.80 9.85 8.80
C ARG A 103 -14.76 10.71 7.52
N SER A 104 -13.63 10.71 6.84
CA SER A 104 -13.48 11.14 5.46
C SER A 104 -14.34 10.20 4.62
N GLY A 105 -15.10 10.76 3.67
CA GLY A 105 -16.25 10.10 3.03
C GLY A 105 -15.98 8.64 2.64
N GLN A 106 -16.72 7.72 3.25
CA GLN A 106 -16.60 6.29 2.92
C GLN A 106 -17.06 6.07 1.48
N MET A 107 -16.12 5.76 0.59
CA MET A 107 -16.46 5.34 -0.78
C MET A 107 -17.26 4.03 -0.71
N PRO A 108 -18.44 3.94 -1.33
CA PRO A 108 -19.23 2.72 -1.32
C PRO A 108 -18.51 1.61 -2.10
N LEU A 109 -18.59 0.37 -1.61
CA LEU A 109 -17.89 -0.79 -2.20
C LEU A 109 -18.18 -0.97 -3.70
N ARG A 110 -19.41 -0.66 -4.14
CA ARG A 110 -19.78 -0.73 -5.57
C ARG A 110 -19.00 0.25 -6.43
N GLU A 111 -18.75 1.45 -5.92
CA GLU A 111 -18.00 2.47 -6.62
C GLU A 111 -16.51 2.11 -6.65
N PHE A 112 -15.98 1.58 -5.54
CA PHE A 112 -14.61 1.06 -5.50
C PHE A 112 -14.36 -0.10 -6.46
N LEU A 113 -15.31 -1.04 -6.57
CA LEU A 113 -15.21 -2.16 -7.52
C LEU A 113 -15.21 -1.69 -8.98
N ARG A 114 -15.92 -0.59 -9.27
CA ARG A 114 -15.99 0.01 -10.60
C ARG A 114 -14.76 0.86 -10.93
N ASP A 115 -14.37 1.73 -9.99
CA ASP A 115 -13.38 2.79 -10.25
C ASP A 115 -11.96 2.36 -9.86
N GLY A 116 -11.82 1.33 -9.01
CA GLY A 116 -10.53 0.73 -8.62
C GLY A 116 -9.65 1.62 -7.73
N LEU A 117 -8.46 1.11 -7.40
CA LEU A 117 -7.44 1.87 -6.68
C LEU A 117 -6.53 2.61 -7.67
N SER A 118 -6.40 3.92 -7.47
CA SER A 118 -5.35 4.70 -8.13
C SER A 118 -4.04 4.51 -7.37
N THR A 119 -3.09 3.77 -7.95
CA THR A 119 -1.72 3.65 -7.43
C THR A 119 -0.78 4.59 -8.18
N TRP A 120 0.44 4.77 -7.66
CA TRP A 120 1.45 5.62 -8.29
C TRP A 120 1.88 5.12 -9.69
N THR A 121 1.73 3.82 -9.96
CA THR A 121 2.12 3.16 -11.22
C THR A 121 0.97 3.01 -12.21
N GLY A 122 -0.26 3.33 -11.83
CA GLY A 122 -1.44 3.18 -12.68
C GLY A 122 -2.72 2.91 -11.88
N ARG A 123 -3.81 2.57 -12.56
CA ARG A 123 -5.08 2.22 -11.90
C ARG A 123 -5.24 0.71 -11.87
N ILE A 124 -5.46 0.15 -10.68
CA ILE A 124 -5.71 -1.28 -10.46
C ILE A 124 -7.22 -1.45 -10.23
N GLY A 125 -7.85 -2.42 -10.89
CA GLY A 125 -9.27 -2.71 -10.69
C GLY A 125 -9.58 -3.10 -9.24
N GLY A 126 -10.74 -2.69 -8.71
CA GLY A 126 -11.08 -2.91 -7.30
C GLY A 126 -11.12 -4.40 -6.91
N CYS A 127 -11.63 -5.26 -7.80
CA CYS A 127 -11.57 -6.72 -7.61
C CYS A 127 -10.14 -7.25 -7.56
N GLU A 128 -9.27 -6.80 -8.46
CA GLU A 128 -7.87 -7.21 -8.54
C GLU A 128 -7.13 -6.85 -7.24
N ALA A 129 -7.37 -5.64 -6.74
CA ALA A 129 -6.80 -5.17 -5.47
C ALA A 129 -7.28 -5.99 -4.27
N ILE A 130 -8.59 -6.27 -4.19
CA ILE A 130 -9.16 -7.09 -3.11
C ILE A 130 -8.57 -8.50 -3.15
N LEU A 131 -8.46 -9.09 -4.34
CA LEU A 131 -7.84 -10.40 -4.50
C LEU A 131 -6.38 -10.38 -4.03
N GLN A 132 -5.57 -9.41 -4.44
CA GLN A 132 -4.18 -9.32 -4.00
C GLN A 132 -4.04 -9.21 -2.47
N ILE A 133 -4.92 -8.44 -1.82
CA ILE A 133 -4.89 -8.25 -0.37
C ILE A 133 -5.37 -9.52 0.37
N LEU A 134 -6.42 -10.18 -0.12
CA LEU A 134 -7.06 -11.31 0.57
C LEU A 134 -6.47 -12.68 0.20
N LEU A 135 -5.79 -12.81 -0.93
CA LEU A 135 -5.31 -14.10 -1.44
C LEU A 135 -4.36 -14.77 -0.44
N ILE A 136 -3.39 -14.02 0.12
CA ILE A 136 -2.39 -14.58 1.03
C ILE A 136 -3.04 -15.06 2.34
N PRO A 137 -3.80 -14.22 3.09
CA PRO A 137 -4.46 -14.68 4.31
C PRO A 137 -5.45 -15.83 4.07
N ALA A 138 -6.20 -15.78 2.97
CA ALA A 138 -7.16 -16.84 2.63
C ALA A 138 -6.46 -18.17 2.33
N ALA A 139 -5.37 -18.14 1.54
CA ALA A 139 -4.60 -19.35 1.25
C ALA A 139 -4.01 -19.98 2.50
N ILE A 140 -3.46 -19.18 3.42
CA ILE A 140 -2.94 -19.66 4.71
C ILE A 140 -4.06 -20.28 5.55
N THR A 141 -5.24 -19.65 5.59
CA THR A 141 -6.40 -20.17 6.34
C THR A 141 -6.83 -21.54 5.81
N VAL A 142 -6.92 -21.69 4.49
CA VAL A 142 -7.26 -22.98 3.85
C VAL A 142 -6.19 -24.03 4.16
N ALA A 143 -4.91 -23.68 4.08
CA ALA A 143 -3.82 -24.58 4.41
C ALA A 143 -3.87 -25.05 5.88
N LEU A 144 -4.09 -24.13 6.82
CA LEU A 144 -4.23 -24.46 8.24
C LEU A 144 -5.43 -25.37 8.50
N ALA A 145 -6.56 -25.09 7.88
CA ALA A 145 -7.76 -25.94 7.99
C ALA A 145 -7.51 -27.34 7.41
N ALA A 146 -6.86 -27.44 6.26
CA ALA A 146 -6.53 -28.73 5.64
C ALA A 146 -5.56 -29.56 6.50
N ILE A 147 -4.48 -28.94 7.00
CA ILE A 147 -3.52 -29.59 7.88
C ILE A 147 -4.19 -30.03 9.18
N GLY A 148 -4.97 -29.14 9.79
CA GLY A 148 -5.70 -29.41 11.03
C GLY A 148 -6.70 -30.56 10.89
N LEU A 149 -7.45 -30.59 9.79
CA LEU A 149 -8.38 -31.67 9.49
C LEU A 149 -7.65 -33.01 9.30
N LEU A 150 -6.56 -33.03 8.54
CA LEU A 150 -5.75 -34.24 8.34
C LEU A 150 -5.16 -34.74 9.67
N ALA A 151 -4.66 -33.84 10.51
CA ALA A 151 -4.12 -34.19 11.82
C ALA A 151 -5.18 -34.83 12.72
N ARG A 152 -6.42 -34.31 12.71
CA ARG A 152 -7.55 -34.88 13.46
C ARG A 152 -7.95 -36.26 12.93
N LEU A 153 -8.01 -36.44 11.61
CA LEU A 153 -8.33 -37.72 11.01
C LEU A 153 -7.28 -38.80 11.30
N ASN A 154 -6.01 -38.42 11.44
CA ASN A 154 -4.93 -39.36 11.78
C ASN A 154 -4.89 -39.75 13.26
N GLN A 155 -5.63 -39.04 14.12
CA GLN A 155 -5.72 -39.33 15.56
C GLN A 155 -7.00 -40.08 15.96
N ALA A 156 -7.94 -40.24 15.03
CA ALA A 156 -9.20 -41.00 15.19
C ALA A 156 -9.01 -42.47 14.77
#